data_AF-A0A3N5PTU8-F1
#
_entry.id   AF-A0A3N5PTU8-F1
#
_cell.length_a   1.000
_cell.length_b   1.000
_cell.length_c   1.000
_cell.angle_alpha   90.00
_cell.angle_beta   90.00
_cell.angle_gamma   90.00
#
_symmetry.space_group_name_H-M   'P 1'
#
loop_
_entity.id
_entity.type
_entity.pdbx_description
1 polymer ?
#
loop_
_entity_poly.entity_id
_entity_poly.type
_entity_poly.pdbx_seq_one_letter_code
_entity_poly.pdbx_strand_id
1 'polypeptide(L)'
;MKTYLLPLKFLLTALLFASAINAQIVLNSDRKPVIGDLFTTKYMDTTGVNEGASGSNITWDFSNVTATGEQWTAQYVNPSEAP
;
A
#
# COMPACT_ATOMS: atom_id res chain seq x y z
N MET A 1 39.63 -18.12 -6.67
CA MET A 1 38.16 -18.29 -6.62
C MET A 1 37.48 -17.76 -5.35
N LYS A 2 38.16 -17.56 -4.21
CA LYS A 2 37.51 -17.13 -2.95
C LYS A 2 37.19 -15.62 -2.86
N THR A 3 37.81 -14.76 -3.66
CA THR A 3 37.72 -13.30 -3.57
C THR A 3 36.36 -12.72 -3.97
N TYR A 4 35.57 -13.44 -4.77
CA TYR A 4 34.26 -12.98 -5.26
C TYR A 4 33.08 -13.39 -4.37
N LEU A 5 33.32 -14.23 -3.35
CA LEU A 5 32.26 -14.74 -2.48
C LEU A 5 31.65 -13.66 -1.58
N LEU A 6 32.45 -12.71 -1.11
CA LEU A 6 31.99 -11.63 -0.25
C LEU A 6 31.12 -10.60 -1.01
N PRO A 7 31.54 -10.05 -2.16
CA PRO A 7 30.68 -9.12 -2.92
C PRO A 7 29.43 -9.80 -3.48
N LEU A 8 29.50 -11.08 -3.84
CA LEU A 8 28.33 -11.84 -4.29
C LEU A 8 27.30 -12.01 -3.17
N LYS A 9 27.74 -12.34 -1.94
CA LYS A 9 26.86 -12.41 -0.77
C LYS A 9 26.21 -11.06 -0.48
N PHE A 10 26.99 -9.99 -0.51
CA PHE A 10 26.49 -8.64 -0.28
C PHE A 10 25.44 -8.22 -1.32
N LEU A 11 25.69 -8.48 -2.61
CA LEU A 11 24.74 -8.20 -3.69
C LEU A 11 23.43 -8.99 -3.50
N LEU A 12 23.53 -10.28 -3.17
CA LEU A 12 22.35 -11.14 -2.96
C LEU A 12 21.51 -10.63 -1.78
N THR A 13 22.15 -10.24 -0.69
CA THR A 13 21.49 -9.65 0.47
C THR A 13 20.81 -8.33 0.12
N ALA A 14 21.48 -7.43 -0.61
CA ALA A 14 20.90 -6.16 -1.03
C ALA A 14 19.68 -6.34 -1.95
N LEU A 15 19.71 -7.31 -2.88
CA LEU A 15 18.59 -7.63 -3.76
C LEU A 15 17.37 -8.14 -2.98
N LEU A 16 17.58 -8.98 -1.96
CA LEU A 16 16.49 -9.48 -1.11
C LEU A 16 15.83 -8.35 -0.32
N PHE A 17 16.61 -7.42 0.25
CA PHE A 17 16.04 -6.27 0.97
C PHE A 17 15.34 -5.26 0.04
N ALA A 18 15.86 -5.02 -1.16
CA ALA A 18 15.22 -4.12 -2.13
C ALA A 18 13.86 -4.63 -2.63
N SER A 19 13.67 -5.96 -2.69
CA SER A 19 12.40 -6.57 -3.07
C SER A 19 11.28 -6.36 -2.04
N ALA A 20 11.62 -6.20 -0.76
CA ALA A 20 10.66 -5.97 0.31
C ALA A 20 10.18 -4.51 0.41
N ILE A 21 10.99 -3.54 -0.06
CA ILE A 21 10.67 -2.11 0.02
C ILE A 21 9.57 -1.71 -0.97
N ASN A 22 9.47 -2.42 -2.11
CA ASN A 22 8.47 -2.17 -3.14
C ASN A 22 7.24 -3.09 -3.02
N ALA A 23 7.08 -3.81 -1.90
CA ALA A 23 5.89 -4.61 -1.69
C ALA A 23 4.68 -3.66 -1.58
N GLN A 24 3.93 -3.55 -2.69
CA GLN A 24 2.62 -2.94 -2.74
C GLN A 24 1.81 -3.39 -1.52
N ILE A 25 1.07 -2.47 -0.89
CA ILE A 25 0.16 -2.84 0.20
C ILE A 25 -0.76 -3.93 -0.34
N VAL A 26 -0.59 -5.15 0.18
CA VAL A 26 -1.47 -6.26 -0.16
C VAL A 26 -2.79 -5.98 0.54
N LEU A 27 -3.80 -5.61 -0.23
CA LEU A 27 -5.18 -5.56 0.24
C LEU A 27 -5.63 -7.01 0.47
N ASN A 28 -5.65 -7.44 1.73
CA ASN A 28 -6.15 -8.77 2.12
C ASN A 28 -7.14 -8.65 3.28
N SER A 29 -7.98 -9.68 3.44
CA SER A 29 -9.01 -9.73 4.47
C SER A 29 -8.47 -9.74 5.91
N ASP A 30 -7.17 -10.00 6.07
CA ASP A 30 -6.50 -10.09 7.37
C ASP A 30 -6.12 -8.70 7.90
N ARG A 31 -5.91 -7.71 7.02
CA ARG A 31 -5.67 -6.30 7.37
C ARG A 31 -6.91 -5.45 7.07
N LYS A 32 -7.95 -5.65 7.87
CA LYS A 32 -9.17 -4.83 7.86
C LYS A 32 -9.26 -4.00 9.14
N PRO A 33 -9.91 -2.82 9.09
CA PRO A 33 -10.24 -2.07 10.30
C PRO A 33 -11.03 -2.93 11.30
N VAL A 34 -10.77 -2.74 12.59
CA VAL A 34 -11.53 -3.34 13.69
C VAL A 34 -12.25 -2.27 14.49
N ILE A 35 -13.34 -2.64 15.19
CA ILE A 35 -14.17 -1.69 15.93
C ILE A 35 -13.30 -0.94 16.94
N GLY A 36 -13.35 0.39 16.89
CA GLY A 36 -12.55 1.29 17.71
C GLY A 36 -11.34 1.90 16.99
N ASP A 37 -10.93 1.37 15.84
CA ASP A 37 -9.83 1.94 15.05
C ASP A 37 -10.13 3.36 14.60
N LEU A 38 -9.10 4.22 14.63
CA LEU A 38 -9.13 5.56 14.06
C LEU A 38 -8.24 5.60 12.82
N PHE A 39 -8.77 6.16 11.74
CA PHE A 39 -8.04 6.33 10.50
C PHE A 39 -8.28 7.71 9.92
N THR A 40 -7.24 8.29 9.33
CA THR A 40 -7.35 9.53 8.56
C THR A 40 -7.67 9.16 7.13
N THR A 41 -8.80 9.67 6.64
CA THR A 41 -9.11 9.64 5.21
C THR A 41 -8.63 10.94 4.59
N LYS A 42 -8.23 10.87 3.32
CA LYS A 42 -7.90 12.02 2.50
C LYS A 42 -8.67 11.91 1.20
N TYR A 43 -9.27 13.01 0.78
CA TYR A 43 -9.83 13.09 -0.56
C TYR A 43 -8.71 13.24 -1.57
N MET A 44 -8.84 12.45 -2.62
CA MET A 44 -7.90 12.40 -3.72
C MET A 44 -8.62 12.86 -4.98
N ASP A 45 -8.00 13.73 -5.76
CA ASP A 45 -8.51 14.13 -7.07
C ASP A 45 -8.35 12.95 -8.04
N THR A 46 -9.48 12.44 -8.52
CA THR A 46 -9.53 11.32 -9.46
C THR A 46 -9.83 11.78 -10.90
N THR A 47 -9.71 13.08 -11.19
CA THR A 47 -9.90 13.59 -12.55
C THR A 47 -8.93 12.92 -13.52
N GLY A 48 -9.47 12.26 -14.54
CA GLY A 48 -8.65 11.52 -15.52
C GLY A 48 -8.14 10.16 -15.05
N VAL A 49 -8.51 9.71 -13.84
CA VAL A 49 -8.29 8.32 -13.41
C VAL A 49 -9.30 7.44 -14.11
N ASN A 50 -8.80 6.45 -14.86
CA ASN A 50 -9.62 5.44 -15.53
C ASN A 50 -9.34 4.08 -14.88
N GLU A 51 -10.39 3.26 -14.77
CA GLU A 51 -10.24 1.88 -14.30
C GLU A 51 -9.33 1.09 -15.24
N GLY A 52 -8.34 0.40 -14.68
CA GLY A 52 -7.41 -0.48 -15.39
C GLY A 52 -7.80 -1.95 -15.28
N ALA A 53 -6.89 -2.85 -15.67
CA ALA A 53 -7.10 -4.28 -15.47
C ALA A 53 -7.18 -4.62 -13.97
N SER A 54 -8.08 -5.53 -13.60
CA SER A 54 -8.20 -6.08 -12.25
C SER A 54 -7.57 -7.47 -12.15
N GLY A 55 -7.11 -7.86 -10.94
CA GLY A 55 -6.52 -9.17 -10.69
C GLY A 55 -5.36 -9.16 -9.69
N SER A 56 -4.79 -10.34 -9.43
CA SER A 56 -3.60 -10.47 -8.58
C SER A 56 -2.36 -9.93 -9.30
N ASN A 57 -1.41 -9.37 -8.53
CA ASN A 57 -0.14 -8.80 -9.02
C ASN A 57 -0.29 -7.59 -9.96
N ILE A 58 -1.42 -6.87 -9.90
CA ILE A 58 -1.57 -5.59 -10.59
C ILE A 58 -1.17 -4.46 -9.65
N THR A 59 -0.14 -3.71 -10.05
CA THR A 59 0.25 -2.47 -9.37
C THR A 59 -0.73 -1.37 -9.77
N TRP A 60 -1.42 -0.81 -8.78
CA TRP A 60 -2.24 0.38 -9.01
C TRP A 60 -1.30 1.58 -9.07
N ASP A 61 -1.31 2.28 -10.21
CA ASP A 61 -0.52 3.50 -10.40
C ASP A 61 -1.33 4.71 -9.92
N PHE A 62 -0.88 5.27 -8.80
CA PHE A 62 -1.45 6.49 -8.23
C PHE A 62 -0.56 7.72 -8.45
N SER A 63 0.44 7.65 -9.33
CA SER A 63 1.42 8.73 -9.54
C SER A 63 0.78 10.07 -9.95
N ASN A 64 -0.37 10.02 -10.62
CA ASN A 64 -1.13 11.20 -11.05
C ASN A 64 -2.24 11.62 -10.07
N VAL A 65 -2.41 10.90 -8.96
CA VAL A 65 -3.46 11.16 -7.99
C VAL A 65 -2.93 12.12 -6.93
N THR A 66 -3.56 13.28 -6.80
CA THR A 66 -3.15 14.31 -5.83
C THR A 66 -4.19 14.47 -4.74
N ALA A 67 -3.77 14.80 -3.52
CA ALA A 67 -4.71 15.09 -2.44
C ALA A 67 -5.38 16.44 -2.69
N THR A 68 -6.70 16.52 -2.54
CA THR A 68 -7.46 17.77 -2.68
C THR A 68 -7.21 18.74 -1.52
N GLY A 69 -6.59 18.26 -0.44
CA GLY A 69 -6.38 19.00 0.82
C GLY A 69 -7.47 18.74 1.86
N GLU A 70 -8.59 18.13 1.48
CA GLU A 70 -9.63 17.72 2.42
C GLU A 70 -9.23 16.40 3.12
N GLN A 71 -9.26 16.42 4.44
CA GLN A 71 -9.01 15.26 5.28
C GLN A 71 -9.96 15.23 6.47
N TRP A 72 -10.38 14.04 6.88
CA TRP A 72 -11.08 13.87 8.15
C TRP A 72 -10.59 12.64 8.89
N THR A 73 -10.86 12.62 10.19
CA THR A 73 -10.65 11.42 11.00
C THR A 73 -11.96 10.65 11.05
N ALA A 74 -11.90 9.37 10.71
CA ALA A 74 -13.02 8.46 10.82
C ALA A 74 -12.69 7.39 11.87
N GLN A 75 -13.72 6.96 12.58
CA GLN A 75 -13.63 5.83 13.51
C GLN A 75 -14.36 4.65 12.90
N TYR A 76 -13.75 3.47 12.93
CA TYR A 76 -14.44 2.24 12.56
C TYR A 76 -15.38 1.85 13.70
N VAL A 77 -16.68 2.00 13.48
CA VAL A 77 -17.72 1.63 14.44
C VAL A 77 -18.38 0.32 14.03
N ASN A 78 -19.05 -0.34 14.98
CA ASN A 78 -19.86 -1.50 14.68
C ASN A 78 -20.97 -1.11 13.68
N PRO A 79 -21.11 -1.78 12.52
CA PRO A 79 -22.15 -1.44 11.55
C PRO A 79 -23.57 -1.55 12.11
N SER A 80 -23.81 -2.38 13.13
CA SER A 80 -25.12 -2.48 13.79
C SER A 80 -25.43 -1.31 14.74
N GLU A 81 -24.43 -0.47 15.03
CA GLU A 81 -24.54 0.70 15.92
C GLU A 81 -24.38 2.02 15.15
N ALA A 82 -24.09 1.95 13.84
CA ALA A 82 -24.09 3.11 12.97
C ALA A 82 -25.56 3.59 12.76
N PRO A 83 -25.83 4.90 12.86
CA PRO A 83 -27.17 5.47 12.70
C PRO A 83 -27.75 5.30 11.29
#